data_AF-A0A091PSS6-F1
#
_entry.id   AF-A0A091PSS6-F1
#
_cell.length_a   1.000
_cell.length_b   1.000
_cell.length_c   1.000
_cell.angle_alpha   90.00
_cell.angle_beta   90.00
_cell.angle_gamma   90.00
#
_symmetry.space_group_name_H-M   'P 1'
#
loop_
_entity.id
_entity.type
_entity.pdbx_description
1 polymer ?
#
loop_
_entity_poly.entity_id
_entity_poly.type
_entity_poly.pdbx_seq_one_letter_code
_entity_poly.pdbx_strand_id
1 'polypeptide(L)'
;DRLYFAILCQKPKSGAANTHYFCIDDELVYENFYADFGPLNLAMVYRYCCKLNKKLKSFSLIRKKIIHYTGFDQKKQANAAFLIGSYAIIYLRESPEDVYRLILAGSVSYLPFRDASFGTCSFHLTLLDCFHAINKALQYGFLDFNKFDVNEYEHYERAENGDFNWIIPNKFIAFSGPHSRSKIENGYPHHAPEAYFPYFRKHKVTTIIRLNKKLYDAKRFTDAGFEHFDLFFADGSTPTDTIVKTFLNICENAEGVIAVHCKAGLGRTGTLIACYIMKHYRMTAAETIAWIRINRPGSVIGPQQHFLMDKQAELWTEGDIFRAKLKGNHKIAVTRILSGVVDISINDT
;
A
#
# COMPACT_ATOMS: atom_id res chain seq x y z
N ASP A 1 -24.35 17.04 -4.22
CA ASP A 1 -25.06 17.72 -5.33
C ASP A 1 -24.13 18.50 -6.27
N ARG A 2 -22.95 18.97 -5.84
CA ARG A 2 -22.02 19.78 -6.67
C ARG A 2 -20.94 19.02 -7.43
N LEU A 3 -20.64 17.77 -7.10
CA LEU A 3 -19.55 16.98 -7.73
C LEU A 3 -20.12 15.95 -8.71
N TYR A 4 -19.55 15.89 -9.91
CA TYR A 4 -19.91 14.95 -10.96
C TYR A 4 -18.66 14.35 -11.61
N PHE A 5 -18.81 13.12 -12.12
CA PHE A 5 -17.82 12.44 -12.94
C PHE A 5 -18.34 12.31 -14.38
N ALA A 6 -17.48 12.50 -15.38
CA ALA A 6 -17.85 12.38 -16.78
C ALA A 6 -16.74 11.74 -17.62
N ILE A 7 -17.13 10.88 -18.56
CA ILE A 7 -16.25 10.37 -19.62
C ILE A 7 -16.62 11.13 -20.88
N LEU A 8 -15.68 11.87 -21.47
CA LEU A 8 -15.95 12.76 -22.61
C LEU A 8 -15.06 12.38 -23.81
N CYS A 9 -15.66 12.28 -24.99
CA CYS A 9 -14.93 12.05 -26.24
C CYS A 9 -14.17 13.30 -26.74
N GLN A 10 -14.58 14.49 -26.29
CA GLN A 10 -13.99 15.75 -26.70
C GLN A 10 -13.79 16.65 -25.48
N LYS A 11 -12.74 17.48 -25.52
CA LYS A 11 -12.49 18.46 -24.47
C LYS A 11 -13.70 19.39 -24.36
N PRO A 12 -14.29 19.54 -23.15
CA PRO A 12 -15.45 20.40 -22.98
C PRO A 12 -15.10 21.85 -23.34
N LYS A 13 -15.97 22.52 -24.09
CA LYS A 13 -15.80 23.94 -24.41
C LYS A 13 -15.77 24.74 -23.10
N SER A 14 -14.74 25.56 -22.94
CA SER A 14 -14.63 26.45 -21.77
C SER A 14 -15.75 27.49 -21.85
N GLY A 15 -16.53 27.65 -20.79
CA GLY A 15 -17.51 28.76 -20.71
C GLY A 15 -18.98 28.39 -20.43
N ALA A 16 -19.33 27.14 -20.09
CA ALA A 16 -20.67 26.87 -19.55
C ALA A 16 -20.84 27.59 -18.20
N ALA A 17 -21.80 28.51 -18.11
CA ALA A 17 -21.92 29.49 -17.01
C ALA A 17 -21.91 28.87 -15.60
N ASN A 18 -22.50 27.68 -15.45
CA ASN A 18 -22.74 27.02 -14.16
C ASN A 18 -21.88 25.77 -13.91
N THR A 19 -20.88 25.48 -14.74
CA THR A 19 -20.02 24.30 -14.57
C THR A 19 -18.54 24.65 -14.59
N HIS A 20 -17.75 23.85 -13.87
CA HIS A 20 -16.30 23.91 -13.86
C HIS A 20 -15.77 22.52 -14.21
N TYR A 21 -15.14 22.39 -15.36
CA TYR A 21 -14.50 21.15 -15.78
C TYR A 21 -13.05 21.10 -15.32
N PHE A 22 -12.60 19.93 -14.90
CA PHE A 22 -11.17 19.65 -14.71
C PHE A 22 -10.87 18.18 -15.02
N CYS A 23 -9.63 17.94 -15.41
CA CYS A 23 -9.11 16.64 -15.81
C CYS A 23 -7.75 16.43 -15.13
N ILE A 24 -7.34 15.17 -14.97
CA ILE A 24 -6.05 14.77 -14.38
C ILE A 24 -5.22 13.88 -15.29
N ASP A 25 -5.74 13.56 -16.48
CA ASP A 25 -5.20 12.55 -17.40
C ASP A 25 -3.72 12.76 -17.78
N ASP A 26 -3.29 14.02 -17.83
CA ASP A 26 -1.92 14.42 -18.18
C ASP A 26 -1.19 15.08 -17.00
N GLU A 27 -1.80 15.09 -15.81
CA GLU A 27 -1.24 15.68 -14.58
C GLU A 27 -0.84 14.62 -13.56
N LEU A 28 -1.67 13.59 -13.38
CA LEU A 28 -1.43 12.47 -12.47
C LEU A 28 -1.27 11.21 -13.32
N VAL A 29 -0.05 11.02 -13.83
CA VAL A 29 0.27 9.98 -14.80
C VAL A 29 0.92 8.80 -14.09
N TYR A 30 0.40 7.59 -14.31
CA TYR A 30 1.01 6.37 -13.80
C TYR A 30 2.29 6.05 -14.58
N GLU A 31 3.39 5.82 -13.86
CA GLU A 31 4.66 5.37 -14.45
C GLU A 31 4.68 3.84 -14.53
N ASN A 32 4.52 3.30 -15.73
CA ASN A 32 4.41 1.86 -15.94
C ASN A 32 5.76 1.14 -15.97
N PHE A 33 5.82 -0.05 -15.39
CA PHE A 33 6.97 -0.95 -15.53
C PHE A 33 6.92 -1.72 -16.85
N TYR A 34 5.73 -2.17 -17.24
CA TYR A 34 5.48 -2.84 -18.52
C TYR A 34 4.11 -2.45 -19.06
N ALA A 35 3.11 -3.33 -18.96
CA ALA A 35 1.76 -3.08 -19.45
C ALA A 35 0.77 -2.69 -18.34
N ASP A 36 1.22 -2.71 -17.08
CA ASP A 36 0.51 -2.13 -15.94
C ASP A 36 0.22 -0.65 -16.17
N PHE A 37 -0.94 -0.19 -15.72
CA PHE A 37 -1.40 1.18 -15.97
C PHE A 37 -2.00 1.83 -14.72
N GLY A 38 -2.01 1.14 -13.59
CA GLY A 38 -2.64 1.59 -12.36
C GLY A 38 -2.76 0.47 -11.31
N PRO A 39 -3.45 0.72 -10.18
CA PRO A 39 -4.04 2.00 -9.81
C PRO A 39 -2.98 3.08 -9.54
N LEU A 40 -3.36 4.35 -9.61
CA LEU A 40 -2.49 5.47 -9.22
C LEU A 40 -2.04 5.36 -7.75
N ASN A 41 -0.83 5.86 -7.48
CA ASN A 41 -0.19 5.71 -6.17
C ASN A 41 -0.80 6.64 -5.10
N LEU A 42 -0.38 6.46 -3.84
CA LEU A 42 -0.96 7.17 -2.70
C LEU A 42 -0.75 8.69 -2.75
N ALA A 43 0.42 9.16 -3.24
CA ALA A 43 0.68 10.58 -3.44
C ALA A 43 -0.29 11.19 -4.47
N MET A 44 -0.56 10.48 -5.56
CA MET A 44 -1.52 10.93 -6.58
C MET A 44 -2.96 10.95 -6.04
N VAL A 45 -3.36 9.97 -5.22
CA VAL A 45 -4.65 9.99 -4.51
C VAL A 45 -4.75 11.21 -3.59
N TYR A 46 -3.70 11.49 -2.81
CA TYR A 46 -3.64 12.66 -1.93
C TYR A 46 -3.75 13.97 -2.72
N ARG A 47 -2.94 14.13 -3.78
CA ARG A 47 -2.95 15.34 -4.64
C ARG A 47 -4.32 15.56 -5.29
N TYR A 48 -4.95 14.49 -5.78
CA TYR A 48 -6.32 14.57 -6.31
C TYR A 48 -7.29 15.08 -5.26
N CYS A 49 -7.24 14.52 -4.04
CA CYS A 49 -8.10 14.94 -2.94
C CYS A 49 -7.89 16.41 -2.56
N CYS A 50 -6.64 16.87 -2.44
CA CYS A 50 -6.31 18.27 -2.19
C CYS A 50 -6.85 19.19 -3.30
N LYS A 51 -6.66 18.81 -4.56
CA LYS A 51 -7.14 19.56 -5.72
C LYS A 51 -8.65 19.69 -5.73
N LEU A 52 -9.37 18.60 -5.48
CA LEU A 52 -10.83 18.59 -5.45
C LEU A 52 -11.37 19.38 -4.26
N ASN A 53 -10.80 19.21 -3.07
CA ASN A 53 -11.14 20.01 -1.89
C ASN A 53 -10.94 21.52 -2.14
N LYS A 54 -9.83 21.91 -2.76
CA LYS A 54 -9.57 23.32 -3.13
C LYS A 54 -10.64 23.84 -4.09
N LYS A 55 -11.06 23.05 -5.08
CA LYS A 55 -12.12 23.44 -6.02
C LYS A 55 -13.48 23.59 -5.35
N LEU A 56 -13.84 22.66 -4.46
CA LEU A 56 -15.14 22.69 -3.76
C LEU A 56 -15.25 23.87 -2.79
N LYS A 57 -14.14 24.25 -2.14
CA LYS A 57 -14.02 25.38 -1.21
C LYS A 57 -13.82 26.74 -1.89
N SER A 58 -13.46 26.78 -3.18
CA SER A 58 -13.18 28.04 -3.88
C SER A 58 -14.43 28.91 -4.02
N PHE A 59 -14.37 30.16 -3.52
CA PHE A 59 -15.45 31.14 -3.65
C PHE A 59 -15.86 31.40 -5.11
N SER A 60 -14.90 31.42 -6.04
CA SER A 60 -15.17 31.61 -7.47
C SER A 60 -15.96 30.45 -8.10
N LEU A 61 -16.03 29.30 -7.43
CA LEU A 61 -16.70 28.09 -7.92
C LEU A 61 -17.93 27.71 -7.09
N ILE A 62 -18.28 28.48 -6.05
CA ILE A 62 -19.25 28.07 -5.02
C ILE A 62 -20.66 27.74 -5.58
N ARG A 63 -21.06 28.42 -6.66
CA ARG A 63 -22.33 28.20 -7.37
C ARG A 63 -22.21 27.27 -8.59
N LYS A 64 -21.01 26.77 -8.88
CA LYS A 64 -20.75 25.90 -10.04
C LYS A 64 -20.79 24.43 -9.64
N LYS A 65 -21.26 23.60 -10.57
CA LYS A 65 -21.05 22.15 -10.55
C LYS A 65 -19.60 21.86 -10.95
N ILE A 66 -18.90 21.11 -10.12
CA ILE A 66 -17.53 20.66 -10.36
C ILE A 66 -17.60 19.31 -11.09
N ILE A 67 -17.07 19.27 -12.31
CA ILE A 67 -17.10 18.07 -13.16
C ILE A 67 -15.66 17.59 -13.35
N HIS A 68 -15.34 16.47 -12.71
CA HIS A 68 -14.13 15.71 -13.03
C HIS A 68 -14.39 14.95 -14.32
N TYR A 69 -13.64 15.23 -15.38
CA TYR A 69 -13.75 14.49 -16.63
C TYR A 69 -12.44 13.81 -17.02
N THR A 70 -12.59 12.70 -17.74
CA THR A 70 -11.52 11.90 -18.36
C THR A 70 -11.80 11.72 -19.85
N GLY A 71 -10.75 11.50 -20.64
CA GLY A 71 -10.86 11.22 -22.08
C GLY A 71 -11.36 9.80 -22.41
N PHE A 72 -11.19 9.41 -23.68
CA PHE A 72 -11.65 8.11 -24.19
C PHE A 72 -10.71 6.93 -23.90
N ASP A 73 -9.47 7.19 -23.43
CA ASP A 73 -8.53 6.15 -23.06
C ASP A 73 -9.04 5.37 -21.84
N GLN A 74 -9.29 4.07 -22.00
CA GLN A 74 -9.85 3.21 -20.95
C GLN A 74 -8.95 3.06 -19.72
N LYS A 75 -7.61 3.16 -19.89
CA LYS A 75 -6.67 3.12 -18.76
C LYS A 75 -6.78 4.40 -17.95
N LYS A 76 -6.88 5.55 -18.62
CA LYS A 76 -7.11 6.85 -17.97
C LYS A 76 -8.47 6.88 -17.28
N GLN A 77 -9.52 6.33 -17.91
CA GLN A 77 -10.85 6.21 -17.32
C GLN A 77 -10.83 5.42 -16.01
N ALA A 78 -10.18 4.25 -15.99
CA ALA A 78 -10.08 3.43 -14.79
C ALA A 78 -9.36 4.17 -13.66
N ASN A 79 -8.24 4.86 -13.94
CA ASN A 79 -7.54 5.65 -12.93
C ASN A 79 -8.35 6.87 -12.45
N ALA A 80 -9.01 7.58 -13.35
CA ALA A 80 -9.87 8.71 -12.99
C ALA A 80 -11.06 8.28 -12.12
N ALA A 81 -11.67 7.14 -12.45
CA ALA A 81 -12.72 6.52 -11.64
C ALA A 81 -12.20 6.08 -10.27
N PHE A 82 -11.00 5.47 -10.23
CA PHE A 82 -10.34 5.12 -8.97
C PHE A 82 -10.11 6.34 -8.07
N LEU A 83 -9.64 7.47 -8.62
CA LEU A 83 -9.40 8.69 -7.84
C LEU A 83 -10.68 9.29 -7.26
N ILE A 84 -11.73 9.44 -8.07
CA ILE A 84 -12.99 10.02 -7.58
C ILE A 84 -13.71 9.09 -6.61
N GLY A 85 -13.62 7.77 -6.83
CA GLY A 85 -14.16 6.80 -5.89
C GLY A 85 -13.40 6.77 -4.56
N SER A 86 -12.07 6.83 -4.60
CA SER A 86 -11.24 6.95 -3.40
C SER A 86 -11.57 8.22 -2.62
N TYR A 87 -11.79 9.35 -3.31
CA TYR A 87 -12.23 10.59 -2.66
C TYR A 87 -13.59 10.44 -1.96
N ALA A 88 -14.55 9.77 -2.59
CA ALA A 88 -15.87 9.53 -1.99
C ALA A 88 -15.77 8.71 -0.70
N ILE A 89 -14.93 7.67 -0.69
CA ILE A 89 -14.70 6.84 0.51
C ILE A 89 -14.00 7.65 1.61
N ILE A 90 -12.94 8.38 1.26
CA ILE A 90 -12.10 9.10 2.24
C ILE A 90 -12.82 10.31 2.83
N TYR A 91 -13.44 11.15 1.99
CA TYR A 91 -13.99 12.45 2.39
C TYR A 91 -15.51 12.48 2.50
N LEU A 92 -16.23 11.69 1.71
CA LEU A 92 -17.69 11.61 1.78
C LEU A 92 -18.18 10.46 2.67
N ARG A 93 -17.27 9.57 3.10
CA ARG A 93 -17.56 8.42 3.97
C ARG A 93 -18.55 7.43 3.37
N GLU A 94 -18.57 7.34 2.05
CA GLU A 94 -19.40 6.40 1.31
C GLU A 94 -18.83 4.97 1.38
N SER A 95 -19.70 3.96 1.28
CA SER A 95 -19.27 2.56 1.21
C SER A 95 -18.60 2.24 -0.14
N PRO A 96 -17.62 1.32 -0.19
CA PRO A 96 -17.03 0.85 -1.44
C PRO A 96 -18.07 0.40 -2.48
N GLU A 97 -19.11 -0.31 -2.05
CA GLU A 97 -20.17 -0.87 -2.89
C GLU A 97 -21.05 0.22 -3.50
N ASP A 98 -21.43 1.23 -2.72
CA ASP A 98 -22.24 2.33 -3.21
C ASP A 98 -21.47 3.20 -4.20
N VAL A 99 -20.20 3.49 -3.90
CA VAL A 99 -19.30 4.21 -4.82
C VAL A 99 -19.11 3.43 -6.12
N TYR A 100 -18.89 2.12 -6.04
CA TYR A 100 -18.72 1.27 -7.22
C TYR A 100 -20.00 1.25 -8.07
N ARG A 101 -21.19 1.14 -7.44
CA ARG A 101 -22.48 1.20 -8.14
C ARG A 101 -22.67 2.54 -8.86
N LEU A 102 -22.29 3.65 -8.25
CA LEU A 102 -22.37 4.99 -8.85
C LEU A 102 -21.41 5.13 -10.04
N ILE A 103 -20.20 4.61 -9.93
CA ILE A 103 -19.18 4.68 -11.00
C ILE A 103 -19.57 3.85 -12.23
N LEU A 104 -20.28 2.74 -12.02
CA LEU A 104 -20.81 1.88 -13.10
C LEU A 104 -22.15 2.38 -13.68
N ALA A 105 -22.74 3.43 -13.11
CA ALA A 105 -24.00 3.98 -13.60
C ALA A 105 -23.86 4.40 -15.08
N GLY A 106 -24.88 4.10 -15.89
CA GLY A 106 -24.88 4.40 -17.32
C GLY A 106 -24.16 3.38 -18.20
N SER A 107 -24.05 2.12 -17.76
CA SER A 107 -23.48 1.00 -18.51
C SER A 107 -22.00 1.20 -18.89
N VAL A 108 -21.27 1.91 -18.04
CA VAL A 108 -19.81 2.09 -18.20
C VAL A 108 -19.10 0.84 -17.72
N SER A 109 -18.10 0.39 -18.49
CA SER A 109 -17.17 -0.67 -18.09
C SER A 109 -15.76 -0.12 -17.99
N TYR A 110 -15.04 -0.49 -16.93
CA TYR A 110 -13.66 -0.06 -16.69
C TYR A 110 -12.72 -1.24 -16.86
N LEU A 111 -11.57 -0.98 -17.49
CA LEU A 111 -10.51 -1.96 -17.59
C LEU A 111 -9.97 -2.25 -16.18
N PRO A 112 -9.94 -3.53 -15.73
CA PRO A 112 -9.39 -3.86 -14.44
C PRO A 112 -7.85 -3.78 -14.48
N PHE A 113 -7.23 -3.46 -13.35
CA PHE A 113 -5.79 -3.27 -13.24
C PHE A 113 -5.05 -4.60 -13.31
N ARG A 114 -4.03 -4.65 -14.17
CA ARG A 114 -3.12 -5.78 -14.32
C ARG A 114 -1.84 -5.59 -13.52
N ASP A 115 -1.04 -6.64 -13.43
CA ASP A 115 0.29 -6.59 -12.83
C ASP A 115 1.40 -6.15 -13.81
N ALA A 116 2.60 -5.97 -13.25
CA ALA A 116 3.81 -5.52 -13.95
C ALA A 116 4.60 -6.66 -14.64
N SER A 117 4.04 -7.88 -14.75
CA SER A 117 4.70 -8.99 -15.44
C SER A 117 4.76 -8.79 -16.96
N PHE A 118 5.78 -9.40 -17.56
CA PHE A 118 5.88 -9.57 -19.01
C PHE A 118 4.84 -10.59 -19.51
N GLY A 119 4.18 -10.28 -20.62
CA GLY A 119 3.26 -11.21 -21.27
C GLY A 119 1.80 -11.09 -20.82
N THR A 120 1.11 -12.24 -20.74
CA THR A 120 -0.32 -12.32 -20.47
C THR A 120 -0.61 -12.15 -18.98
N CYS A 121 -1.66 -11.39 -18.67
CA CYS A 121 -2.12 -11.22 -17.28
C CYS A 121 -3.21 -12.25 -16.96
N SER A 122 -3.05 -12.97 -15.86
CA SER A 122 -3.99 -14.00 -15.40
C SER A 122 -4.76 -13.62 -14.14
N PHE A 123 -4.52 -12.43 -13.59
CA PHE A 123 -5.19 -11.92 -12.40
C PHE A 123 -5.44 -10.42 -12.56
N HIS A 124 -6.65 -9.96 -12.28
CA HIS A 124 -7.04 -8.58 -12.51
C HIS A 124 -7.68 -8.00 -11.25
N LEU A 125 -7.24 -6.80 -10.85
CA LEU A 125 -7.85 -6.05 -9.76
C LEU A 125 -8.94 -5.14 -10.28
N THR A 126 -10.13 -5.22 -9.69
CA THR A 126 -11.23 -4.32 -10.00
C THR A 126 -11.11 -3.00 -9.24
N LEU A 127 -11.92 -2.02 -9.63
CA LEU A 127 -12.08 -0.79 -8.85
C LEU A 127 -12.64 -1.09 -7.44
N LEU A 128 -13.55 -2.06 -7.34
CA LEU A 128 -14.14 -2.45 -6.06
C LEU A 128 -13.08 -3.00 -5.09
N ASP A 129 -12.14 -3.82 -5.57
CA ASP A 129 -11.02 -4.31 -4.76
C ASP A 129 -10.17 -3.13 -4.21
N CYS A 130 -9.91 -2.13 -5.06
CA CYS A 130 -9.17 -0.93 -4.68
C CYS A 130 -9.95 -0.07 -3.67
N PHE A 131 -11.27 0.03 -3.82
CA PHE A 131 -12.14 0.76 -2.90
C PHE A 131 -12.22 0.09 -1.53
N HIS A 132 -12.34 -1.24 -1.50
CA HIS A 132 -12.26 -1.99 -0.25
C HIS A 132 -10.88 -1.84 0.42
N ALA A 133 -9.79 -1.84 -0.35
CA ALA A 133 -8.46 -1.61 0.16
C ALA A 133 -8.32 -0.24 0.84
N ILE A 134 -8.79 0.85 0.20
CA ILE A 134 -8.81 2.20 0.79
C ILE A 134 -9.69 2.24 2.06
N ASN A 135 -10.89 1.67 2.00
CA ASN A 135 -11.82 1.67 3.14
C ASN A 135 -11.23 0.91 4.35
N LYS A 136 -10.67 -0.28 4.14
CA LYS A 136 -9.99 -1.05 5.20
C LYS A 136 -8.73 -0.35 5.70
N ALA A 137 -7.97 0.29 4.83
CA ALA A 137 -6.81 1.09 5.24
C ALA A 137 -7.20 2.25 6.17
N LEU A 138 -8.35 2.90 5.95
CA LEU A 138 -8.89 3.90 6.89
C LEU A 138 -9.29 3.24 8.22
N GLN A 139 -9.97 2.09 8.18
CA GLN A 139 -10.42 1.38 9.39
C GLN A 139 -9.27 0.87 10.26
N TYR A 140 -8.19 0.39 9.64
CA TYR A 140 -7.01 -0.13 10.33
C TYR A 140 -5.97 0.97 10.64
N GLY A 141 -6.23 2.22 10.27
CA GLY A 141 -5.32 3.33 10.51
C GLY A 141 -4.05 3.30 9.64
N PHE A 142 -4.07 2.58 8.52
CA PHE A 142 -2.97 2.60 7.55
C PHE A 142 -2.97 3.88 6.71
N LEU A 143 -4.14 4.50 6.58
CA LEU A 143 -4.34 5.72 5.80
C LEU A 143 -4.85 6.85 6.70
N ASP A 144 -4.04 7.91 6.84
CA ASP A 144 -4.44 9.17 7.49
C ASP A 144 -3.85 10.36 6.74
N PHE A 145 -4.66 11.00 5.89
CA PHE A 145 -4.22 12.17 5.11
C PHE A 145 -3.99 13.44 5.93
N ASN A 146 -4.32 13.46 7.24
CA ASN A 146 -3.90 14.57 8.10
C ASN A 146 -2.43 14.43 8.53
N LYS A 147 -1.87 13.22 8.47
CA LYS A 147 -0.49 12.89 8.85
C LYS A 147 0.39 12.50 7.66
N PHE A 148 -0.20 12.30 6.49
CA PHE A 148 0.52 11.87 5.30
C PHE A 148 1.42 12.99 4.76
N ASP A 149 2.74 12.73 4.77
CA ASP A 149 3.72 13.61 4.14
C ASP A 149 3.95 13.19 2.68
N VAL A 150 3.26 13.88 1.77
CA VAL A 150 3.39 13.63 0.32
C VAL A 150 4.79 13.94 -0.20
N ASN A 151 5.51 14.89 0.39
CA ASN A 151 6.85 15.25 -0.08
C ASN A 151 7.85 14.17 0.34
N GLU A 152 7.72 13.63 1.54
CA GLU A 152 8.52 12.48 1.99
C GLU A 152 8.25 11.25 1.10
N TYR A 153 6.98 10.95 0.83
CA TYR A 153 6.60 9.85 -0.06
C TYR A 153 7.24 10.00 -1.46
N GLU A 154 7.07 11.16 -2.10
CA GLU A 154 7.57 11.40 -3.46
C GLU A 154 9.08 11.56 -3.54
N HIS A 155 9.72 11.92 -2.43
CA HIS A 155 11.17 11.93 -2.34
C HIS A 155 11.70 10.50 -2.38
N TYR A 156 11.24 9.64 -1.48
CA TYR A 156 11.80 8.30 -1.28
C TYR A 156 11.29 7.22 -2.26
N GLU A 157 10.18 7.46 -2.98
CA GLU A 157 9.76 6.55 -4.05
C GLU A 157 10.75 6.55 -5.24
N ARG A 158 11.56 7.60 -5.37
CA ARG A 158 12.49 7.73 -6.50
C ARG A 158 13.73 6.87 -6.32
N ALA A 159 14.21 6.32 -7.44
CA ALA A 159 15.41 5.50 -7.50
C ALA A 159 16.63 6.18 -6.89
N GLU A 160 16.84 7.47 -7.18
CA GLU A 160 17.97 8.24 -6.69
C GLU A 160 17.99 8.42 -5.15
N ASN A 161 16.85 8.24 -4.48
CA ASN A 161 16.70 8.47 -3.05
C ASN A 161 16.48 7.17 -2.25
N GLY A 162 16.58 6.01 -2.90
CA GLY A 162 16.54 4.69 -2.24
C GLY A 162 15.41 3.77 -2.69
N ASP A 163 14.43 4.26 -3.47
CA ASP A 163 13.31 3.47 -4.01
C ASP A 163 12.63 2.62 -2.92
N PHE A 164 11.95 3.31 -1.99
CA PHE A 164 11.21 2.67 -0.92
C PHE A 164 9.90 3.37 -0.59
N ASN A 165 8.95 2.61 -0.06
CA ASN A 165 7.67 3.12 0.40
C ASN A 165 7.24 2.41 1.69
N TRP A 166 6.50 3.15 2.53
CA TRP A 166 5.72 2.54 3.60
C TRP A 166 4.57 1.74 3.02
N ILE A 167 4.39 0.51 3.49
CA ILE A 167 3.21 -0.30 3.18
C ILE A 167 2.21 -0.27 4.35
N ILE A 168 2.73 -0.29 5.58
CA ILE A 168 1.95 -0.06 6.80
C ILE A 168 2.74 0.97 7.62
N PRO A 169 2.19 2.17 7.89
CA PRO A 169 2.88 3.19 8.67
C PRO A 169 3.37 2.63 10.01
N ASN A 170 4.63 2.91 10.34
CA ASN A 170 5.29 2.43 11.56
C ASN A 170 5.34 0.89 11.72
N LYS A 171 5.18 0.11 10.64
CA LYS A 171 5.39 -1.35 10.70
C LYS A 171 6.16 -1.93 9.52
N PHE A 172 5.84 -1.56 8.28
CA PHE A 172 6.50 -2.13 7.09
C PHE A 172 6.97 -1.08 6.10
N ILE A 173 8.24 -1.20 5.73
CA ILE A 173 8.85 -0.54 4.57
C ILE A 173 9.18 -1.61 3.53
N ALA A 174 8.77 -1.39 2.29
CA ALA A 174 9.23 -2.17 1.13
C ALA A 174 10.25 -1.34 0.35
N PHE A 175 11.41 -1.90 0.04
CA PHE A 175 12.48 -1.16 -0.63
C PHE A 175 13.25 -1.98 -1.66
N SER A 176 13.94 -1.28 -2.56
CA SER A 176 14.86 -1.86 -3.54
C SER A 176 16.10 -2.46 -2.86
N GLY A 177 16.64 -3.53 -3.44
CA GLY A 177 17.74 -4.27 -2.84
C GLY A 177 19.05 -3.47 -2.85
N PRO A 178 19.71 -3.27 -1.69
CA PRO A 178 21.02 -2.64 -1.66
C PRO A 178 22.08 -3.43 -2.45
N HIS A 179 23.15 -2.74 -2.82
CA HIS A 179 24.35 -3.29 -3.43
C HIS A 179 25.56 -3.12 -2.50
N SER A 180 26.68 -3.76 -2.84
CA SER A 180 27.92 -3.65 -2.06
C SER A 180 28.53 -2.23 -2.05
N ARG A 181 28.14 -1.35 -2.97
CA ARG A 181 28.58 0.05 -3.01
C ARG A 181 27.53 0.93 -3.65
N SER A 182 27.45 2.19 -3.21
CA SER A 182 26.66 3.20 -3.90
C SER A 182 27.37 3.61 -5.18
N LYS A 183 26.70 3.51 -6.33
CA LYS A 183 27.24 3.91 -7.65
C LYS A 183 26.09 4.13 -8.63
N ILE A 184 26.33 4.93 -9.66
CA ILE A 184 25.45 4.96 -10.82
C ILE A 184 25.97 3.92 -11.82
N GLU A 185 25.13 3.00 -12.25
CA GLU A 185 25.43 1.98 -13.26
C GLU A 185 24.37 2.05 -14.36
N ASN A 186 24.82 2.32 -15.61
CA ASN A 186 23.93 2.50 -16.77
C ASN A 186 22.80 3.52 -16.52
N GLY A 187 23.11 4.61 -15.82
CA GLY A 187 22.14 5.65 -15.46
C GLY A 187 21.23 5.30 -14.28
N TYR A 188 21.30 4.09 -13.73
CA TYR A 188 20.52 3.67 -12.57
C TYR A 188 21.33 3.79 -11.27
N PRO A 189 20.79 4.44 -10.22
CA PRO A 189 21.46 4.57 -8.94
C PRO A 189 21.35 3.26 -8.14
N HIS A 190 22.50 2.71 -7.77
CA HIS A 190 22.63 1.68 -6.77
C HIS A 190 23.01 2.29 -5.44
N HIS A 191 22.40 1.78 -4.36
CA HIS A 191 22.62 2.24 -3.00
C HIS A 191 23.26 1.16 -2.15
N ALA A 192 24.29 1.52 -1.38
CA ALA A 192 24.80 0.69 -0.30
C ALA A 192 23.84 0.68 0.90
N PRO A 193 23.92 -0.32 1.80
CA PRO A 193 23.13 -0.36 3.04
C PRO A 193 23.11 0.96 3.83
N GLU A 194 24.25 1.64 3.93
CA GLU A 194 24.44 2.86 4.72
C GLU A 194 23.58 4.02 4.24
N ALA A 195 23.21 4.05 2.97
CA ALA A 195 22.33 5.08 2.43
C ALA A 195 20.96 5.09 3.13
N TYR A 196 20.51 3.93 3.64
CA TYR A 196 19.23 3.79 4.32
C TYR A 196 19.30 4.09 5.82
N PHE A 197 20.50 4.06 6.43
CA PHE A 197 20.63 4.10 7.90
C PHE A 197 20.04 5.36 8.54
N PRO A 198 20.24 6.59 8.01
CA PRO A 198 19.68 7.78 8.64
C PRO A 198 18.15 7.71 8.72
N TYR A 199 17.51 7.30 7.63
CA TYR A 199 16.06 7.14 7.58
C TYR A 199 15.60 6.00 8.50
N PHE A 200 16.24 4.83 8.41
CA PHE A 200 15.90 3.65 9.20
C PHE A 200 16.00 3.92 10.71
N ARG A 201 17.05 4.62 11.16
CA ARG A 201 17.19 5.01 12.58
C ARG A 201 16.13 6.01 13.01
N LYS A 202 15.89 7.06 12.21
CA LYS A 202 14.85 8.07 12.48
C LYS A 202 13.47 7.42 12.65
N HIS A 203 13.18 6.41 11.83
CA HIS A 203 11.88 5.72 11.80
C HIS A 203 11.86 4.40 12.58
N LYS A 204 12.84 4.17 13.46
CA LYS A 204 12.90 3.02 14.39
C LYS A 204 12.78 1.66 13.68
N VAL A 205 13.43 1.53 12.52
CA VAL A 205 13.63 0.24 11.86
C VAL A 205 14.60 -0.58 12.71
N THR A 206 14.18 -1.77 13.07
CA THR A 206 14.98 -2.72 13.86
C THR A 206 15.40 -3.92 13.03
N THR A 207 14.57 -4.31 12.07
CA THR A 207 14.67 -5.62 11.40
C THR A 207 14.69 -5.47 9.89
N ILE A 208 15.70 -6.07 9.25
CA ILE A 208 15.88 -6.11 7.80
C ILE A 208 15.68 -7.55 7.31
N ILE A 209 14.82 -7.74 6.31
CA ILE A 209 14.58 -9.05 5.70
C ILE A 209 14.96 -9.01 4.22
N ARG A 210 15.94 -9.83 3.83
CA ARG A 210 16.42 -9.99 2.46
C ARG A 210 15.84 -11.23 1.81
N LEU A 211 15.24 -11.06 0.63
CA LEU A 211 14.57 -12.14 -0.11
C LEU A 211 15.29 -12.56 -1.41
N ASN A 212 16.39 -11.89 -1.76
CA ASN A 212 17.14 -12.12 -3.00
C ASN A 212 18.56 -12.67 -2.74
N LYS A 213 19.27 -12.97 -3.83
CA LYS A 213 20.68 -13.36 -3.78
C LYS A 213 21.49 -12.25 -3.07
N LYS A 214 22.56 -12.64 -2.38
CA LYS A 214 23.40 -11.72 -1.61
C LYS A 214 24.16 -10.78 -2.55
N LEU A 215 23.74 -9.51 -2.62
CA LEU A 215 24.42 -8.44 -3.37
C LEU A 215 25.24 -7.50 -2.47
N TYR A 216 25.16 -7.70 -1.16
CA TYR A 216 25.90 -7.01 -0.12
C TYR A 216 26.11 -7.97 1.07
N ASP A 217 27.06 -7.68 1.95
CA ASP A 217 27.25 -8.45 3.19
C ASP A 217 26.24 -8.01 4.26
N ALA A 218 25.50 -8.97 4.84
CA ALA A 218 24.54 -8.73 5.91
C ALA A 218 25.20 -8.05 7.13
N LYS A 219 26.50 -8.27 7.34
CA LYS A 219 27.27 -7.63 8.41
C LYS A 219 27.16 -6.12 8.43
N ARG A 220 27.00 -5.49 7.26
CA ARG A 220 26.84 -4.03 7.16
C ARG A 220 25.63 -3.51 7.91
N PHE A 221 24.54 -4.27 7.95
CA PHE A 221 23.37 -3.94 8.76
C PHE A 221 23.55 -4.35 10.22
N THR A 222 24.07 -5.56 10.49
CA THR A 222 24.20 -6.06 11.87
C THR A 222 25.21 -5.25 12.69
N ASP A 223 26.35 -4.87 12.10
CA ASP A 223 27.36 -4.02 12.74
C ASP A 223 26.83 -2.60 12.99
N ALA A 224 25.78 -2.19 12.26
CA ALA A 224 25.10 -0.91 12.43
C ALA A 224 23.92 -0.96 13.42
N GLY A 225 23.67 -2.13 14.04
CA GLY A 225 22.65 -2.34 15.08
C GLY A 225 21.28 -2.82 14.59
N PHE A 226 21.17 -3.28 13.33
CA PHE A 226 19.93 -3.86 12.81
C PHE A 226 19.95 -5.38 12.84
N GLU A 227 18.83 -6.03 13.15
CA GLU A 227 18.67 -7.46 12.91
C GLU A 227 18.56 -7.72 11.40
N HIS A 228 19.18 -8.80 10.93
CA HIS A 228 19.18 -9.14 9.51
C HIS A 228 18.83 -10.61 9.30
N PHE A 229 17.84 -10.86 8.43
CA PHE A 229 17.37 -12.20 8.10
C PHE A 229 17.41 -12.45 6.60
N ASP A 230 17.96 -13.60 6.19
CA ASP A 230 17.96 -14.09 4.82
C ASP A 230 16.83 -15.11 4.62
N LEU A 231 15.79 -14.74 3.88
CA LEU A 231 14.67 -15.63 3.48
C LEU A 231 14.60 -15.76 1.96
N PHE A 232 15.66 -16.31 1.38
CA PHE A 232 15.81 -16.40 -0.08
C PHE A 232 14.75 -17.30 -0.73
N PHE A 233 14.17 -16.79 -1.83
CA PHE A 233 13.51 -17.61 -2.85
C PHE A 233 13.70 -17.01 -4.24
N ALA A 234 13.51 -17.85 -5.27
CA ALA A 234 13.83 -17.52 -6.65
C ALA A 234 13.03 -16.32 -7.17
N ASP A 235 13.62 -15.56 -8.09
CA ASP A 235 12.96 -14.42 -8.69
C ASP A 235 11.78 -14.86 -9.56
N GLY A 236 10.64 -14.19 -9.43
CA GLY A 236 9.39 -14.57 -10.11
C GLY A 236 8.70 -15.83 -9.55
N SER A 237 9.29 -16.55 -8.58
CA SER A 237 8.64 -17.69 -7.94
C SER A 237 7.75 -17.28 -6.76
N THR A 238 7.08 -18.26 -6.16
CA THR A 238 6.31 -18.13 -4.92
C THR A 238 7.14 -18.62 -3.73
N PRO A 239 6.92 -18.10 -2.50
CA PRO A 239 7.60 -18.59 -1.31
C PRO A 239 6.99 -19.93 -0.87
N THR A 240 7.79 -20.76 -0.19
CA THR A 240 7.29 -21.98 0.46
C THR A 240 6.59 -21.65 1.77
N ASP A 241 5.75 -22.57 2.27
CA ASP A 241 5.10 -22.42 3.58
C ASP A 241 6.09 -22.17 4.72
N THR A 242 7.26 -22.82 4.67
CA THR A 242 8.34 -22.60 5.64
C THR A 242 8.83 -21.16 5.62
N ILE A 243 9.02 -20.57 4.43
CA ILE A 243 9.43 -19.17 4.31
C ILE A 243 8.32 -18.25 4.82
N VAL A 244 7.05 -18.50 4.47
CA VAL A 244 5.92 -17.70 4.96
C VAL A 244 5.83 -17.73 6.49
N LYS A 245 5.87 -18.92 7.09
CA LYS A 245 5.82 -19.09 8.56
C LYS A 245 7.00 -18.43 9.26
N THR A 246 8.20 -18.57 8.70
CA THR A 246 9.41 -17.93 9.25
C THR A 246 9.31 -16.40 9.17
N PHE A 247 8.87 -15.86 8.02
CA PHE A 247 8.64 -14.44 7.83
C PHE A 247 7.64 -13.88 8.85
N LEU A 248 6.48 -14.53 8.99
CA LEU A 248 5.44 -14.12 9.94
C LEU A 248 5.97 -14.14 11.37
N ASN A 249 6.68 -15.20 11.76
CA ASN A 249 7.28 -15.31 13.09
C ASN A 249 8.29 -14.17 13.36
N ILE A 250 9.16 -13.84 12.41
CA ILE A 250 10.07 -12.69 12.55
C ILE A 250 9.26 -11.39 12.72
N CYS A 251 8.24 -11.17 11.89
CA CYS A 251 7.46 -9.94 11.91
C CYS A 251 6.64 -9.75 13.20
N GLU A 252 6.14 -10.86 13.77
CA GLU A 252 5.36 -10.89 15.01
C GLU A 252 6.22 -10.61 16.25
N ASN A 253 7.51 -10.93 16.20
CA ASN A 253 8.45 -10.73 17.32
C ASN A 253 9.35 -9.49 17.16
N ALA A 254 9.35 -8.83 16.00
CA ALA A 254 10.11 -7.61 15.78
C ALA A 254 9.62 -6.46 16.67
N GLU A 255 10.54 -5.85 17.43
CA GLU A 255 10.26 -4.76 18.37
C GLU A 255 9.93 -3.42 17.68
N GLY A 256 10.45 -3.22 16.47
CA GLY A 256 10.28 -1.99 15.69
C GLY A 256 9.78 -2.20 14.28
N VAL A 257 10.14 -1.26 13.41
CA VAL A 257 9.76 -1.28 11.99
C VAL A 257 10.57 -2.32 11.25
N ILE A 258 9.92 -3.02 10.33
CA ILE A 258 10.52 -4.06 9.50
C ILE A 258 10.70 -3.52 8.09
N ALA A 259 11.92 -3.55 7.58
CA ALA A 259 12.22 -3.21 6.19
C ALA A 259 12.49 -4.49 5.39
N VAL A 260 11.71 -4.72 4.34
CA VAL A 260 11.77 -5.93 3.52
C VAL A 260 12.20 -5.56 2.11
N HIS A 261 13.18 -6.29 1.56
CA HIS A 261 13.61 -6.08 0.17
C HIS A 261 13.83 -7.40 -0.57
N CYS A 262 13.73 -7.30 -1.90
CA CYS A 262 14.22 -8.33 -2.81
C CYS A 262 15.22 -7.68 -3.79
N LYS A 263 15.06 -7.86 -5.11
CA LYS A 263 15.83 -7.11 -6.10
C LYS A 263 15.25 -5.70 -6.29
N ALA A 264 14.01 -5.62 -6.77
CA ALA A 264 13.31 -4.34 -6.98
C ALA A 264 12.36 -3.95 -5.83
N GLY A 265 12.23 -4.78 -4.79
CA GLY A 265 11.28 -4.51 -3.71
C GLY A 265 9.80 -4.63 -4.09
N LEU A 266 9.46 -5.34 -5.18
CA LEU A 266 8.09 -5.41 -5.72
C LEU A 266 7.44 -6.79 -5.53
N GLY A 267 7.82 -7.78 -6.33
CA GLY A 267 7.15 -9.09 -6.37
C GLY A 267 7.27 -9.86 -5.04
N ARG A 268 8.46 -10.39 -4.75
CA ARG A 268 8.74 -11.21 -3.55
C ARG A 268 8.44 -10.45 -2.25
N THR A 269 8.84 -9.19 -2.21
CA THR A 269 8.62 -8.28 -1.08
C THR A 269 7.14 -8.08 -0.81
N GLY A 270 6.38 -7.65 -1.83
CA GLY A 270 4.93 -7.47 -1.71
C GLY A 270 4.21 -8.76 -1.34
N THR A 271 4.66 -9.91 -1.85
CA THR A 271 4.05 -11.21 -1.56
C THR A 271 4.12 -11.56 -0.06
N LEU A 272 5.29 -11.44 0.57
CA LEU A 272 5.41 -11.76 2.00
C LEU A 272 4.73 -10.71 2.89
N ILE A 273 4.82 -9.43 2.57
CA ILE A 273 4.08 -8.38 3.30
C ILE A 273 2.56 -8.62 3.17
N ALA A 274 2.09 -9.07 2.00
CA ALA A 274 0.69 -9.42 1.79
C ALA A 274 0.24 -10.58 2.70
N CYS A 275 1.08 -11.60 2.89
CA CYS A 275 0.78 -12.68 3.82
C CYS A 275 0.54 -12.15 5.25
N TYR A 276 1.37 -11.20 5.71
CA TYR A 276 1.18 -10.55 7.01
C TYR A 276 -0.14 -9.77 7.06
N ILE A 277 -0.44 -8.96 6.04
CA ILE A 277 -1.66 -8.16 6.00
C ILE A 277 -2.91 -9.07 6.04
N MET A 278 -2.96 -10.11 5.21
CA MET A 278 -4.08 -11.05 5.21
C MET A 278 -4.24 -11.75 6.57
N LYS A 279 -3.15 -12.21 7.18
CA LYS A 279 -3.20 -12.88 8.48
C LYS A 279 -3.70 -11.96 9.60
N HIS A 280 -3.10 -10.78 9.74
CA HIS A 280 -3.33 -9.93 10.90
C HIS A 280 -4.55 -9.02 10.76
N TYR A 281 -4.92 -8.65 9.53
CA TYR A 281 -6.01 -7.71 9.24
C TYR A 281 -7.16 -8.31 8.45
N ARG A 282 -7.09 -9.59 8.08
CA ARG A 282 -8.18 -10.31 7.40
C ARG A 282 -8.67 -9.59 6.13
N MET A 283 -7.75 -8.95 5.42
CA MET A 283 -7.99 -8.44 4.07
C MET A 283 -7.97 -9.60 3.07
N THR A 284 -8.74 -9.50 1.99
CA THR A 284 -8.66 -10.46 0.88
C THR A 284 -7.32 -10.30 0.16
N ALA A 285 -6.91 -11.29 -0.61
CA ALA A 285 -5.73 -11.20 -1.44
C ALA A 285 -5.84 -10.03 -2.43
N ALA A 286 -7.00 -9.85 -3.08
CA ALA A 286 -7.23 -8.75 -4.01
C ALA A 286 -7.13 -7.37 -3.33
N GLU A 287 -7.78 -7.16 -2.20
CA GLU A 287 -7.69 -5.93 -1.41
C GLU A 287 -6.25 -5.66 -0.95
N THR A 288 -5.55 -6.70 -0.52
CA THR A 288 -4.17 -6.60 -0.04
C THR A 288 -3.23 -6.21 -1.18
N ILE A 289 -3.32 -6.87 -2.33
CA ILE A 289 -2.52 -6.54 -3.51
C ILE A 289 -2.83 -5.09 -3.95
N ALA A 290 -4.10 -4.69 -3.97
CA ALA A 290 -4.49 -3.32 -4.28
C ALA A 290 -3.86 -2.31 -3.31
N TRP A 291 -3.94 -2.55 -2.00
CA TRP A 291 -3.31 -1.68 -0.99
C TRP A 291 -1.80 -1.55 -1.19
N ILE A 292 -1.10 -2.68 -1.38
CA ILE A 292 0.35 -2.64 -1.59
C ILE A 292 0.68 -1.90 -2.89
N ARG A 293 -0.08 -2.08 -3.98
CA ARG A 293 0.14 -1.34 -5.24
C ARG A 293 -0.14 0.15 -5.14
N ILE A 294 -1.13 0.56 -4.34
CA ILE A 294 -1.40 1.98 -4.07
C ILE A 294 -0.19 2.61 -3.36
N ASN A 295 0.48 1.90 -2.45
CA ASN A 295 1.65 2.42 -1.75
C ASN A 295 2.97 2.24 -2.52
N ARG A 296 3.07 1.19 -3.33
CA ARG A 296 4.26 0.83 -4.11
C ARG A 296 3.84 0.13 -5.40
N PRO A 297 3.64 0.90 -6.49
CA PRO A 297 3.21 0.39 -7.80
C PRO A 297 4.01 -0.80 -8.30
N GLY A 298 3.37 -1.69 -9.06
CA GLY A 298 4.01 -2.90 -9.61
C GLY A 298 4.24 -4.06 -8.62
N SER A 299 3.88 -3.91 -7.34
CA SER A 299 4.03 -4.97 -6.33
C SER A 299 3.15 -6.20 -6.59
N VAL A 300 3.66 -7.37 -6.17
CA VAL A 300 3.08 -8.72 -6.39
C VAL A 300 2.90 -9.06 -7.87
N ILE A 301 3.78 -9.91 -8.41
CA ILE A 301 3.96 -10.08 -9.85
C ILE A 301 3.68 -11.52 -10.29
N GLY A 302 2.91 -11.67 -11.38
CA GLY A 302 2.69 -12.94 -12.06
C GLY A 302 2.08 -14.01 -11.14
N PRO A 303 2.68 -15.21 -11.04
CA PRO A 303 2.16 -16.33 -10.24
C PRO A 303 1.95 -16.02 -8.75
N GLN A 304 2.64 -15.01 -8.22
CA GLN A 304 2.51 -14.60 -6.82
C GLN A 304 1.10 -14.13 -6.46
N GLN A 305 0.33 -13.61 -7.43
CA GLN A 305 -1.04 -13.16 -7.22
C GLN A 305 -1.96 -14.34 -6.88
N HIS A 306 -1.86 -15.43 -7.66
CA HIS A 306 -2.63 -16.66 -7.42
C HIS A 306 -2.22 -17.35 -6.13
N PHE A 307 -0.92 -17.37 -5.83
CA PHE A 307 -0.43 -17.86 -4.54
C PHE A 307 -1.10 -17.17 -3.35
N LEU A 308 -1.29 -15.84 -3.38
CA LEU A 308 -1.97 -15.14 -2.30
C LEU A 308 -3.46 -15.51 -2.20
N MET A 309 -4.12 -15.73 -3.35
CA MET A 309 -5.50 -16.23 -3.38
C MET A 309 -5.61 -17.59 -2.69
N ASP A 310 -4.70 -18.52 -3.01
CA ASP A 310 -4.67 -19.86 -2.45
C ASP A 310 -4.39 -19.83 -0.93
N LYS A 311 -3.50 -18.95 -0.47
CA LYS A 311 -3.14 -18.83 0.95
C LYS A 311 -4.17 -18.05 1.79
N GLN A 312 -5.14 -17.36 1.19
CA GLN A 312 -6.03 -16.44 1.90
C GLN A 312 -6.78 -17.12 3.05
N ALA A 313 -7.42 -18.26 2.80
CA ALA A 313 -8.23 -18.96 3.80
C ALA A 313 -7.39 -19.48 4.98
N GLU A 314 -6.21 -20.04 4.68
CA GLU A 314 -5.25 -20.50 5.69
C GLU A 314 -4.77 -19.33 6.56
N LEU A 315 -4.30 -18.25 5.94
CA LEU A 315 -3.77 -17.09 6.67
C LEU A 315 -4.84 -16.40 7.53
N TRP A 316 -6.09 -16.31 7.05
CA TRP A 316 -7.20 -15.81 7.86
C TRP A 316 -7.44 -16.67 9.09
N THR A 317 -7.43 -17.99 8.92
CA THR A 317 -7.61 -18.95 10.01
C THR A 317 -6.48 -18.86 11.04
N GLU A 318 -5.23 -18.84 10.59
CA GLU A 318 -4.07 -18.64 11.46
C GLU A 318 -4.13 -17.29 12.19
N GLY A 319 -4.62 -16.24 11.51
CA GLY A 319 -4.85 -14.92 12.08
C GLY A 319 -5.90 -14.92 13.19
N ASP A 320 -7.00 -15.64 12.99
CA ASP A 320 -8.05 -15.80 14.01
C ASP A 320 -7.50 -16.51 15.25
N ILE A 321 -6.76 -17.60 15.05
CA ILE A 321 -6.10 -18.34 16.14
C ILE A 321 -5.11 -17.43 16.88
N PHE A 322 -4.30 -16.66 16.16
CA PHE A 322 -3.33 -15.72 16.74
C PHE A 322 -4.02 -14.68 17.61
N ARG A 323 -5.06 -14.00 17.10
CA ARG A 323 -5.83 -12.99 17.86
C ARG A 323 -6.55 -13.61 19.07
N ALA A 324 -7.05 -14.84 18.96
CA ALA A 324 -7.68 -15.54 20.07
C ALA A 324 -6.68 -15.85 21.20
N LYS A 325 -5.47 -16.32 20.86
CA LYS A 325 -4.39 -16.57 21.84
C LYS A 325 -3.97 -15.31 22.58
N LEU A 326 -3.82 -14.18 21.87
CA LEU A 326 -3.48 -12.89 22.50
C LEU A 326 -4.55 -12.44 23.50
N LYS A 327 -5.83 -12.56 23.15
CA LYS A 327 -6.95 -12.26 24.07
C LYS A 327 -6.95 -13.18 25.29
N GLY A 328 -6.66 -14.46 25.11
CA GLY A 328 -6.53 -15.44 26.20
C GLY A 328 -5.39 -15.09 27.16
N ASN A 329 -4.20 -14.80 26.62
CA ASN A 329 -3.04 -14.40 27.43
C ASN A 329 -3.28 -13.09 28.18
N HIS A 330 -3.95 -12.11 27.56
CA HIS A 330 -4.29 -10.87 28.22
C HIS A 330 -5.27 -11.08 29.39
N LYS A 331 -6.29 -11.93 29.22
CA LYS A 331 -7.18 -12.32 30.33
C LYS A 331 -6.41 -12.98 31.48
N ILE A 332 -5.50 -13.90 31.19
CA ILE A 332 -4.67 -14.57 32.22
C ILE A 332 -3.77 -13.56 32.95
N ALA A 333 -3.14 -12.63 32.22
CA ALA A 333 -2.29 -11.60 32.81
C ALA A 333 -3.09 -10.64 33.71
N VAL A 334 -4.27 -10.20 33.28
CA VAL A 334 -5.17 -9.36 34.10
C VAL A 334 -5.64 -10.12 35.33
N THR A 335 -6.04 -11.39 35.22
CA THR A 335 -6.42 -12.21 36.38
C THR A 335 -5.27 -12.36 37.37
N ARG A 336 -4.01 -12.55 36.91
CA ARG A 336 -2.84 -12.63 37.79
C ARG A 336 -2.55 -11.33 38.53
N ILE A 337 -2.72 -10.18 37.87
CA ILE A 337 -2.59 -8.87 38.52
C ILE A 337 -3.68 -8.71 39.59
N LEU A 338 -4.93 -9.01 39.25
CA LEU A 338 -6.04 -8.91 40.20
C LEU A 338 -5.89 -9.86 41.40
N SER A 339 -5.39 -11.09 41.20
CA SER A 339 -5.10 -11.99 42.32
C SER A 339 -3.91 -11.54 43.17
N GLY A 340 -2.92 -10.86 42.58
CA GLY A 340 -1.75 -10.34 43.30
C GLY A 340 -2.01 -9.07 44.11
N VAL A 341 -3.14 -8.37 43.88
CA VAL A 341 -3.54 -7.16 44.63
C VAL A 341 -4.31 -7.51 45.92
N VAL A 342 -4.79 -8.74 46.09
CA VAL A 342 -5.54 -9.17 47.29
C VAL A 342 -4.63 -9.45 48.51
N ASP A 343 -3.31 -9.57 48.31
CA ASP A 343 -2.34 -9.88 49.38
C ASP A 343 -1.67 -8.64 50.02
N ILE A 344 -2.14 -7.42 49.74
CA ILE A 344 -1.70 -6.21 50.45
C ILE A 344 -2.77 -5.81 51.47
N SER A 345 -2.84 -6.58 52.56
CA SER A 345 -3.51 -6.13 53.78
C SER A 345 -2.57 -5.15 54.51
N ILE A 346 -2.96 -3.88 54.59
CA ILE A 346 -2.33 -2.89 55.47
C ILE A 346 -2.66 -3.32 56.91
N ASN A 347 -1.69 -3.87 57.62
CA ASN A 347 -1.79 -4.02 59.07
C ASN A 347 -1.46 -2.66 59.71
N ASP A 348 -2.51 -1.92 60.06
CA ASP A 348 -2.44 -0.81 61.00
C ASP A 348 -2.30 -1.35 62.43
N THR A 349 -1.13 -1.16 63.03
CA THR A 349 -0.93 -1.10 64.49
C THR A 349 0.14 -0.08 64.82
#